data_AF-A0A3B8XSU1-F1
#
_entry.id   AF-A0A3B8XSU1-F1
#
_cell.length_a   1.000
_cell.length_b   1.000
_cell.length_c   1.000
_cell.angle_alpha   90.00
_cell.angle_beta   90.00
_cell.angle_gamma   90.00
#
_symmetry.space_group_name_H-M   'P 1'
#
loop_
_entity.id
_entity.type
_entity.pdbx_description
1 polymer ?
#
loop_
_entity_poly.entity_id
_entity_poly.type
_entity_poly.pdbx_seq_one_letter_code
_entity_poly.pdbx_strand_id
1 'polypeptide(L)' 'MRKPSSPEPAKREWFLYILECAGGRLYTGITLNLETRFEAHISGKGARFTRSYPPERIVFT' A
#
# COMPACT_ATOMS: atom_id res chain seq x y z
N MET A 1 -40.19 9.17 16.82
CA MET A 1 -38.77 9.60 16.88
C MET A 1 -38.07 9.10 15.62
N ARG A 2 -37.59 9.99 14.73
CA ARG A 2 -36.73 9.60 13.59
C ARG A 2 -35.33 9.31 14.13
N LYS A 3 -34.78 8.12 13.86
CA LYS A 3 -33.36 7.86 14.11
C LYS A 3 -32.52 8.83 13.24
N PRO A 4 -31.45 9.44 13.76
CA PRO A 4 -30.53 10.19 12.92
C PRO A 4 -29.96 9.23 11.87
N SER A 5 -29.95 9.66 10.61
CA SER A 5 -29.33 8.92 9.51
C SER A 5 -27.84 8.78 9.82
N SER A 6 -27.33 7.55 9.79
CA SER A 6 -25.88 7.31 9.90
C SER A 6 -25.15 8.04 8.78
N PRO A 7 -23.95 8.60 9.04
CA PRO A 7 -23.18 9.25 7.98
C PRO A 7 -22.90 8.24 6.87
N GLU A 8 -23.03 8.68 5.61
CA GLU A 8 -22.61 7.87 4.47
C GLU A 8 -21.12 7.51 4.62
N PRO A 9 -20.73 6.27 4.30
CA PRO A 9 -19.33 5.90 4.36
C PRO A 9 -18.54 6.76 3.37
N ALA A 10 -17.51 7.45 3.87
CA ALA A 10 -16.61 8.22 3.02
C ALA A 10 -16.01 7.33 1.92
N LYS A 11 -16.13 7.77 0.67
CA LYS A 11 -15.55 7.09 -0.49
C LYS A 11 -14.03 7.07 -0.33
N ARG A 12 -13.41 5.89 -0.25
CA ARG A 12 -11.96 5.74 -0.13
C ARG A 12 -11.39 5.26 -1.46
N GLU A 13 -10.36 5.95 -1.94
CA GLU A 13 -9.63 5.56 -3.15
C GLU A 13 -8.56 4.53 -2.80
N TRP A 14 -8.48 3.49 -3.62
CA TRP A 14 -7.44 2.47 -3.53
C TRP A 14 -6.37 2.74 -4.58
N PHE A 15 -5.11 2.66 -4.18
CA PHE A 15 -3.96 2.71 -5.06
C PHE A 15 -3.52 1.30 -5.40
N LEU A 16 -3.29 1.02 -6.68
CA LEU A 16 -2.58 -0.16 -7.16
C LEU A 16 -1.16 0.27 -7.49
N TYR A 17 -0.15 -0.31 -6.83
CA TYR A 17 1.23 0.09 -7.03
C TYR A 17 2.12 -1.08 -7.41
N ILE A 18 3.24 -0.76 -8.07
CA ILE A 18 4.32 -1.70 -8.35
C ILE A 18 5.62 -1.12 -7.76
N LEU A 19 6.34 -1.95 -7.00
CA LEU A 19 7.67 -1.65 -6.48
C LEU A 19 8.72 -2.38 -7.33
N GLU A 20 9.84 -1.70 -7.57
CA GLU A 20 11.09 -2.38 -7.92
C GLU A 20 11.82 -2.72 -6.61
N CYS A 21 12.19 -3.99 -6.47
CA CYS A 21 12.84 -4.58 -5.32
C CYS A 21 14.22 -5.10 -5.69
N ALA A 22 15.07 -5.24 -4.67
CA ALA A 22 16.46 -5.67 -4.78
C ALA A 22 16.65 -6.81 -5.81
N GLY A 23 17.58 -6.60 -6.74
CA GLY A 23 17.89 -7.53 -7.82
C GLY A 23 16.85 -7.55 -8.95
N GLY A 24 16.22 -6.41 -9.26
CA GLY A 24 15.33 -6.24 -10.42
C GLY A 24 14.00 -6.97 -10.30
N ARG A 25 13.55 -7.27 -9.07
CA ARG A 25 12.30 -7.98 -8.81
C ARG A 25 11.14 -7.00 -8.74
N LEU A 26 9.97 -7.40 -9.20
CA LEU A 26 8.76 -6.58 -9.09
C LEU A 26 7.82 -7.13 -8.00
N TYR A 27 7.21 -6.21 -7.25
CA TYR A 27 6.17 -6.52 -6.28
C TYR A 27 4.96 -5.62 -6.52
N THR A 28 3.78 -6.22 -6.67
CA THR A 28 2.51 -5.50 -6.84
C THR A 28 1.73 -5.52 -5.53
N GLY A 29 1.11 -4.39 -5.18
CA GLY A 29 0.24 -4.31 -4.02
C GLY A 29 -0.86 -3.27 -4.17
N ILE A 30 -1.82 -3.29 -3.23
CA ILE A 30 -2.86 -2.28 -3.11
C ILE A 30 -2.85 -1.66 -1.73
N THR A 31 -3.25 -0.39 -1.61
CA THR A 31 -3.33 0.32 -0.33
C THR A 31 -4.26 1.53 -0.42
N LEU A 32 -4.77 1.98 0.72
CA LEU A 32 -5.48 3.27 0.85
C LEU A 32 -4.52 4.44 1.08
N ASN A 33 -3.27 4.15 1.47
CA ASN A 33 -2.23 5.15 1.71
C ASN A 33 -0.89 4.57 1.23
N LEU A 34 -0.35 5.14 0.16
CA LEU A 34 0.84 4.64 -0.51
C LEU A 34 2.12 4.90 0.30
N GLU A 35 2.24 6.08 0.90
CA GLU A 35 3.39 6.52 1.67
C GLU A 35 3.64 5.60 2.88
N THR A 36 2.67 5.48 3.77
CA THR A 36 2.76 4.59 4.94
C THR A 36 3.01 3.13 4.55
N ARG A 37 2.47 2.70 3.40
CA ARG A 37 2.66 1.33 2.92
C ARG A 37 4.08 1.12 2.43
N PHE A 38 4.63 2.07 1.70
CA PHE A 38 6.01 2.03 1.22
C PHE A 38 7.02 2.04 2.37
N GLU A 39 6.81 2.89 3.38
CA GLU A 39 7.61 2.91 4.62
C GLU A 39 7.57 1.57 5.37
N ALA A 40 6.41 0.92 5.44
CA ALA A 40 6.30 -0.41 6.03
C ALA A 40 7.16 -1.43 5.26
N HIS A 41 7.19 -1.36 3.92
CA HIS A 41 8.04 -2.22 3.12
C HIS A 41 9.54 -1.95 3.34
N ILE A 42 9.97 -0.68 3.37
CA ILE A 42 11.38 -0.30 3.64
C ILE A 42 11.82 -0.74 5.04
N SER A 43 10.96 -0.59 6.05
CA SER A 43 11.26 -0.97 7.44
C SER A 43 11.17 -2.48 7.72
N GLY A 44 10.93 -3.31 6.69
CA GLY A 44 10.81 -4.76 6.83
C GLY A 44 9.53 -5.25 7.50
N LYS A 45 8.58 -4.35 7.78
CA LYS A 45 7.26 -4.62 8.36
C LYS A 45 6.16 -4.85 7.30
N GLY A 46 6.52 -4.79 6.02
CA GLY A 46 5.65 -5.05 4.89
C GLY A 46 5.46 -6.54 4.60
N ALA A 47 5.22 -6.87 3.34
CA ALA A 47 5.03 -8.25 2.90
C ALA A 47 6.29 -9.12 3.11
N ARG A 48 6.10 -10.44 3.27
CA ARG A 48 7.22 -11.40 3.39
C ARG A 48 8.20 -11.29 2.21
N PHE A 49 7.67 -11.08 1.01
CA PHE A 49 8.47 -10.89 -0.21
C PHE A 49 9.39 -9.69 -0.09
N THR A 50 8.83 -8.50 0.19
CA THR A 50 9.61 -7.26 0.30
C THR A 50 10.56 -7.24 1.50
N ARG A 51 10.29 -8.05 2.53
CA ARG A 51 11.25 -8.25 3.62
C ARG A 51 12.48 -9.05 3.17
N SER A 52 12.30 -9.99 2.24
CA SER A 52 13.39 -10.79 1.68
C SER A 52 14.10 -10.07 0.54
N TYR A 53 13.39 -9.17 -0.15
CA TYR A 53 13.86 -8.35 -1.27
C TYR A 53 13.42 -6.90 -1.02
N PRO A 54 14.21 -6.09 -0.27
CA PRO A 54 13.84 -4.72 0.07
C PRO A 54 13.48 -3.90 -1.18
N PRO A 55 12.42 -3.06 -1.11
CA PRO A 55 12.08 -2.18 -2.21
C PRO A 55 13.11 -1.06 -2.38
N GLU A 56 13.39 -0.69 -3.62
CA GLU A 56 14.29 0.40 -3.99
C GLU A 56 13.49 1.65 -4.39
N ARG A 57 12.38 1.46 -5.11
CA ARG A 57 11.49 2.56 -5.54
C ARG A 57 10.10 2.06 -5.94
N ILE A 58 9.15 2.99 -6.02
CA ILE A 58 7.85 2.79 -6.67
C ILE A 58 8.03 3.06 -8.17
N VAL A 59 7.53 2.15 -9.01
CA VAL A 59 7.64 2.27 -10.48
C VAL A 59 6.28 2.46 -11.18
N PHE A 60 5.17 2.25 -10.47
CA PHE A 60 3.81 2.51 -10.96
C PHE A 60 2.84 2.73 -9.78
N THR A 61 1.82 3.58 -9.96
CA THR A 61 0.74 3.84 -9.00
C THR A 61 -0.59 4.03 -9.70
#